data_AF-A0A452YQA5-F1
#
_entry.id   AF-A0A452YQA5-F1
#
_cell.length_a   1.000
_cell.length_b   1.000
_cell.length_c   1.000
_cell.angle_alpha   90.00
_cell.angle_beta   90.00
_cell.angle_gamma   90.00
#
_symmetry.space_group_name_H-M   'P 1'
#
loop_
_entity.id
_entity.type
_entity.pdbx_description
1 polymer ?
#
loop_
_entity_poly.entity_id
_entity_poly.type
_entity_poly.pdbx_seq_one_letter_code
_entity_poly.pdbx_strand_id
1 'polypeptide(L)'
;MAVFDSFYRLADGNFAELNTAMIALLPKKDGATRISDFRPISLIHSVAKLITKVLSMRLAAVIDRIISPVQTAFQRKKCIHDSYLYVQNTIRALHRTRTPALLLKLDIA
;
A
#
# COMPACT_ATOMS: atom_id res chain seq x y z
N MET A 1 13.22 10.87 -21.41
CA MET A 1 13.90 11.11 -20.13
C MET A 1 13.79 12.57 -19.65
N ALA A 2 13.69 13.56 -20.55
CA ALA A 2 13.63 15.00 -20.20
C ALA A 2 12.66 15.39 -19.05
N VAL A 3 11.44 14.82 -19.00
CA VAL A 3 10.48 15.10 -17.91
C VAL A 3 10.97 14.56 -16.55
N PHE A 4 11.57 13.37 -16.52
CA PHE A 4 12.13 12.79 -15.29
C PHE A 4 13.39 13.54 -14.86
N ASP A 5 14.22 13.97 -15.81
CA ASP A 5 15.43 14.75 -15.52
C ASP A 5 15.07 16.16 -15.01
N SER A 6 14.05 16.81 -15.58
CA SER A 6 13.51 18.09 -15.11
C SER A 6 12.91 17.96 -13.71
N PHE A 7 12.13 16.89 -13.45
CA PHE A 7 11.61 16.59 -12.12
C PHE A 7 12.74 16.33 -11.10
N TYR A 8 13.74 15.53 -11.48
CA TYR A 8 14.88 15.20 -10.61
C TYR A 8 15.73 16.42 -10.26
N ARG A 9 15.95 17.31 -11.23
CA ARG A 9 16.70 18.56 -11.05
C ARG A 9 15.87 19.67 -10.40
N LEU A 10 14.57 19.43 -10.14
CA LEU A 10 13.61 20.45 -9.71
C LEU A 10 13.67 21.71 -10.60
N ALA A 11 13.98 21.52 -11.89
CA ALA A 11 14.33 22.61 -12.79
C ALA A 11 13.05 23.33 -13.25
N ASP A 12 12.84 24.55 -12.72
CA ASP A 12 11.97 25.68 -13.11
C ASP A 12 10.56 25.44 -13.69
N GLY A 13 10.06 24.21 -13.69
CA GLY A 13 8.66 23.93 -13.91
C GLY A 13 7.86 24.30 -12.66
N ASN A 14 6.77 25.05 -12.82
CA ASN A 14 5.79 25.25 -11.75
C ASN A 14 5.07 23.93 -11.44
N PHE A 15 5.76 23.01 -10.75
CA PHE A 15 5.22 21.72 -10.32
C PHE A 15 4.19 21.87 -9.19
N ALA A 16 3.88 23.09 -8.74
CA ALA A 16 2.82 23.33 -7.77
C ALA A 16 1.48 22.78 -8.25
N GLU A 17 1.22 22.82 -9.57
CA GLU A 17 0.02 22.23 -10.16
C GLU A 17 -0.02 20.70 -9.99
N LEU A 18 1.13 20.01 -10.00
CA LEU A 18 1.17 18.56 -9.75
C LEU A 18 0.75 18.18 -8.32
N ASN A 19 0.81 19.12 -7.38
CA ASN A 19 0.35 18.94 -6.00
C ASN A 19 -1.17 19.12 -5.86
N THR A 20 -1.88 19.46 -6.93
CA THR A 20 -3.34 19.52 -6.94
C THR A 20 -3.95 18.14 -7.25
N ALA A 21 -5.13 17.88 -6.71
CA ALA A 21 -5.87 16.65 -6.96
C ALA A 21 -7.38 16.94 -6.98
N MET A 22 -8.10 16.24 -7.86
CA MET A 22 -9.56 16.21 -7.80
C MET A 22 -9.99 15.12 -6.82
N ILE A 23 -10.78 15.47 -5.81
CA ILE A 23 -11.32 14.50 -4.85
C ILE A 23 -12.62 13.92 -5.42
N ALA A 24 -12.61 12.62 -5.71
CA ALA A 24 -13.80 11.87 -6.09
C ALA A 24 -14.30 11.05 -4.89
N LEU A 25 -15.60 11.11 -4.60
CA LEU A 25 -16.23 10.35 -3.52
C LEU A 25 -16.82 9.06 -4.08
N LEU A 26 -16.30 7.90 -3.66
CA LEU A 26 -16.87 6.60 -4.01
C LEU A 26 -17.74 6.06 -2.87
N PRO A 27 -18.99 5.66 -3.13
CA PRO A 27 -19.84 5.05 -2.10
C PRO A 27 -19.26 3.70 -1.66
N LYS A 28 -19.23 3.44 -0.35
CA LYS A 28 -18.81 2.14 0.23
C LYS A 28 -19.93 1.11 0.25
N LYS A 29 -21.18 1.56 0.19
CA LYS A 29 -22.41 0.75 0.28
C LYS A 29 -23.51 1.40 -0.54
N ASP A 30 -24.52 0.61 -0.92
CA ASP A 30 -25.72 1.12 -1.56
C ASP A 30 -26.50 2.05 -0.62
N GLY A 31 -27.12 3.09 -1.18
CA GLY A 31 -27.86 4.08 -0.39
C GLY A 31 -26.97 4.93 0.53
N ALA A 32 -25.72 5.20 0.13
CA ALA A 32 -24.81 6.06 0.90
C ALA A 32 -25.39 7.48 1.07
N THR A 33 -25.61 7.90 2.32
CA THR A 33 -26.22 9.19 2.67
C THR A 33 -25.32 10.07 3.53
N ARG A 34 -24.43 9.46 4.33
CA ARG A 34 -23.49 10.19 5.20
C ARG A 34 -22.12 10.30 4.56
N ILE A 35 -21.38 11.37 4.87
CA ILE A 35 -20.00 11.56 4.36
C ILE A 35 -19.08 10.37 4.71
N SER A 36 -19.26 9.76 5.88
CA SER A 36 -18.49 8.57 6.32
C SER A 36 -18.74 7.32 5.47
N ASP A 37 -19.88 7.26 4.75
CA ASP A 37 -20.22 6.18 3.83
C ASP A 37 -19.47 6.29 2.50
N PHE A 38 -18.75 7.39 2.25
CA PHE A 38 -17.93 7.56 1.07
C PHE A 38 -16.45 7.32 1.38
N ARG A 39 -15.74 6.78 0.41
CA ARG A 39 -14.28 6.71 0.36
C ARG A 39 -13.79 7.82 -0.56
N PRO A 40 -13.07 8.84 -0.06
CA PRO A 40 -12.45 9.82 -0.93
C PRO A 40 -11.28 9.18 -1.69
N ILE A 41 -11.19 9.44 -2.99
CA ILE A 41 -10.06 9.08 -3.84
C ILE A 41 -9.49 10.36 -4.45
N SER A 42 -8.19 10.56 -4.27
CA SER A 42 -7.45 11.66 -4.90
C SER A 42 -7.05 11.29 -6.32
N LEU A 43 -7.66 11.95 -7.30
CA LEU A 43 -7.31 11.85 -8.70
C LEU A 43 -6.22 12.88 -9.01
N ILE A 44 -4.97 12.45 -8.88
CA ILE A 44 -3.78 13.24 -9.19
C ILE A 44 -3.46 13.25 -10.70
N HIS A 45 -2.62 14.20 -11.10
CA HIS A 45 -2.09 14.34 -12.46
C HIS A 45 -1.39 13.07 -12.97
N SER A 46 -1.55 12.78 -14.27
CA SER A 46 -0.97 11.59 -14.92
C SER A 46 0.56 11.58 -14.85
N VAL A 47 1.21 12.75 -14.98
CA VAL A 47 2.66 12.92 -14.84
C VAL A 47 3.13 12.48 -13.45
N ALA A 48 2.44 12.92 -12.39
CA ALA A 48 2.75 12.49 -11.02
C ALA A 48 2.58 10.96 -10.87
N LYS A 49 1.52 10.36 -11.43
CA LYS A 49 1.33 8.89 -11.42
C LYS A 49 2.47 8.16 -12.12
N LEU A 50 2.96 8.66 -13.25
CA LEU A 50 4.08 8.05 -13.98
C LEU A 50 5.37 8.09 -13.15
N ILE A 51 5.65 9.22 -12.51
CA ILE A 51 6.80 9.37 -11.61
C ILE A 51 6.70 8.39 -10.44
N THR A 52 5.55 8.36 -9.74
CA THR A 52 5.31 7.41 -8.65
C THR A 52 5.44 5.95 -9.11
N LYS A 53 4.99 5.61 -10.32
CA LYS A 53 5.10 4.26 -10.86
C LYS A 53 6.57 3.86 -11.08
N VAL A 54 7.39 4.73 -11.65
CA VAL A 54 8.83 4.47 -11.82
C VAL A 54 9.51 4.28 -10.46
N LEU A 55 9.20 5.13 -9.48
CA LEU A 55 9.73 4.99 -8.11
C LEU A 55 9.30 3.66 -7.47
N SER A 56 8.02 3.29 -7.60
CA SER A 56 7.50 2.01 -7.10
C SER A 56 8.20 0.81 -7.73
N MET A 57 8.49 0.85 -9.03
CA MET A 57 9.25 -0.22 -9.71
C MET A 57 10.68 -0.33 -9.21
N ARG A 58 11.35 0.79 -8.94
CA ARG A 58 12.69 0.81 -8.34
C ARG A 58 12.67 0.26 -6.91
N LEU A 59 11.70 0.68 -6.10
CA LEU A 59 11.52 0.20 -4.73
C LEU A 59 11.24 -1.31 -4.69
N ALA A 60 10.42 -1.83 -5.62
CA ALA A 60 10.09 -3.25 -5.70
C ALA A 60 11.33 -4.15 -5.90
N ALA A 61 12.42 -3.62 -6.47
CA ALA A 61 13.66 -4.40 -6.65
C ALA A 61 14.46 -4.60 -5.35
N VAL A 62 14.22 -3.77 -4.34
CA VAL A 62 14.97 -3.79 -3.06
C VAL A 62 14.09 -4.09 -1.86
N ILE A 63 12.76 -4.00 -2.00
CA ILE A 63 11.81 -4.11 -0.88
C ILE A 63 11.99 -5.40 -0.09
N ASP A 64 12.21 -6.53 -0.77
CA ASP A 64 12.38 -7.87 -0.16
C ASP A 64 13.59 -7.95 0.79
N ARG A 65 14.57 -7.03 0.66
CA ARG A 65 15.74 -6.96 1.52
C ARG A 65 15.54 -6.02 2.72
N ILE A 66 14.50 -5.19 2.70
CA ILE A 66 14.26 -4.11 3.67
C ILE A 66 13.15 -4.52 4.66
N ILE A 67 12.19 -5.33 4.23
CA ILE A 67 11.03 -5.71 5.06
C ILE A 67 11.11 -7.16 5.55
N SER A 68 10.35 -7.45 6.61
CA SER A 68 10.25 -8.81 7.15
C SER A 68 9.66 -9.79 6.13
N PRO A 69 10.18 -11.02 6.03
CA PRO A 69 9.62 -12.04 5.15
C PRO A 69 8.15 -12.38 5.47
N VAL A 70 7.72 -12.19 6.72
CA VAL A 70 6.35 -12.44 7.21
C VAL A 70 5.35 -11.38 6.72
N GLN A 71 5.83 -10.20 6.32
CA GLN A 71 4.99 -9.21 5.67
C GLN A 71 4.70 -9.70 4.24
N THR A 72 3.44 -9.97 3.92
CA THR A 72 3.03 -10.52 2.59
C THR A 72 2.20 -9.54 1.77
N ALA A 73 1.52 -8.59 2.42
CA ALA A 73 0.63 -7.66 1.75
C ALA A 73 1.38 -6.79 0.75
N PHE A 74 0.75 -6.56 -0.40
CA PHE A 74 1.22 -5.69 -1.49
C PHE A 74 2.58 -6.05 -2.10
N GLN A 75 3.06 -7.28 -1.90
CA GLN A 75 4.30 -7.77 -2.51
C GLN A 75 4.05 -8.65 -3.72
N ARG A 76 4.95 -8.56 -4.68
CA ARG A 76 4.92 -9.43 -5.86
C ARG A 76 5.18 -10.87 -5.42
N LYS A 77 4.47 -11.84 -6.02
CA LYS A 77 4.61 -13.29 -5.76
C LYS A 77 4.16 -13.76 -4.38
N LYS A 78 3.62 -12.89 -3.51
CA LYS A 78 3.01 -13.29 -2.24
C LYS A 78 1.50 -13.17 -2.33
N CYS A 79 0.80 -14.05 -1.62
CA CYS A 79 -0.66 -14.06 -1.57
C CYS A 79 -1.16 -14.05 -0.12
N ILE A 80 -2.45 -13.72 0.05
CA ILE A 80 -3.08 -13.69 1.38
C ILE A 80 -3.07 -15.07 2.06
N HIS A 81 -3.04 -16.14 1.26
CA HIS A 81 -2.98 -17.51 1.78
C HIS A 81 -1.65 -17.80 2.48
N ASP A 82 -0.54 -17.21 2.03
CA ASP A 82 0.77 -17.40 2.68
C ASP A 82 0.75 -16.91 4.13
N SER A 83 0.12 -15.75 4.38
CA SER A 83 -0.08 -15.22 5.73
C SER A 83 -1.00 -16.09 6.56
N TYR A 84 -2.09 -16.59 5.98
CA TYR A 84 -3.00 -17.49 6.68
C TYR A 84 -2.30 -18.78 7.11
N LEU A 85 -1.56 -19.42 6.19
CA LEU A 85 -0.79 -20.63 6.47
C LEU A 85 0.28 -20.39 7.55
N TYR A 86 0.98 -19.26 7.49
CA TYR A 86 1.96 -18.88 8.51
C TYR A 86 1.33 -18.85 9.91
N VAL A 87 0.20 -18.15 10.07
CA VAL A 87 -0.52 -18.08 11.35
C VAL A 87 -1.04 -19.44 11.78
N GLN A 88 -1.68 -20.19 10.87
CA GLN A 88 -2.26 -21.50 11.16
C GLN A 88 -1.20 -22.51 11.63
N ASN A 89 -0.05 -22.57 10.96
CA ASN A 89 1.05 -23.46 11.32
C ASN A 89 1.68 -23.05 12.65
N THR A 90 1.80 -21.75 12.92
CA THR A 90 2.30 -21.23 14.20
C THR A 90 1.40 -21.63 15.36
N ILE A 91 0.08 -21.45 15.23
CA ILE A 91 -0.90 -21.86 16.25
C ILE A 91 -0.85 -23.37 16.47
N ARG A 92 -0.80 -24.17 15.38
CA ARG A 92 -0.72 -25.63 15.46
C ARG A 92 0.55 -26.09 16.19
N ALA A 93 1.68 -25.44 15.95
CA ALA A 93 2.95 -25.74 16.63
C ALA A 93 2.86 -25.45 18.13
N LEU A 94 2.37 -24.26 18.52
CA LEU A 94 2.18 -23.86 19.92
C LEU A 94 1.24 -24.80 20.68
N HIS A 95 0.16 -25.23 20.02
CA HIS A 95 -0.78 -26.19 20.61
C HIS A 95 -0.11 -27.57 20.83
N ARG A 96 0.71 -28.03 19.88
CA ARG A 96 1.44 -29.30 20.00
C ARG A 96 2.46 -29.28 21.14
N THR A 97 3.12 -28.16 21.38
CA THR A 97 4.09 -27.98 22.46
C THR A 97 3.47 -27.59 23.81
N ARG A 98 2.13 -27.44 23.86
CA ARG A 98 1.38 -26.94 25.03
C ARG A 98 1.95 -25.63 25.58
N THR A 99 2.46 -24.78 24.70
CA THR A 99 3.03 -23.49 25.09
C THR A 99 1.89 -22.50 25.29
N PRO A 100 1.73 -21.91 26.49
CA PRO A 100 0.75 -20.85 26.70
C PRO A 100 1.08 -19.66 25.79
N ALA A 101 0.13 -19.23 24.97
CA ALA A 101 0.31 -18.14 24.02
C ALA A 101 -0.97 -17.31 23.88
N LEU A 102 -0.81 -16.03 23.53
CA LEU A 102 -1.89 -15.09 23.29
C LEU A 102 -1.78 -14.54 21.86
N LEU A 103 -2.89 -14.56 21.11
CA LEU A 103 -2.96 -13.95 19.79
C LEU A 103 -3.58 -12.54 19.90
N LEU A 104 -2.82 -11.53 19.50
CA LEU A 104 -3.29 -10.15 19.45
C LEU A 104 -3.64 -9.77 18.01
N LYS A 105 -4.92 -9.52 17.76
CA LYS A 105 -5.39 -8.95 16.49
C LYS A 105 -5.38 -7.43 16.61
N LEU A 106 -4.52 -6.79 15.83
CA LEU A 106 -4.36 -5.34 15.78
C LEU A 106 -4.85 -4.82 14.43
N ASP A 107 -5.48 -3.65 14.45
CA ASP A 107 -5.88 -2.91 13.25
C ASP A 107 -5.49 -1.44 13.42
N ILE A 108 -5.11 -0.78 12.33
CA ILE A 108 -4.70 0.63 12.33
C ILE A 108 -5.77 1.40 11.56
N ALA A 109 -6.38 2.38 12.23
CA ALA A 109 -7.42 3.25 11.68
C ALA A 109 -6.83 4.41 10.88
#